data_AF-A0A0J5GEM5-F1
#
_entry.id   AF-A0A0J5GEM5-F1
#
_cell.length_a   1.000
_cell.length_b   1.000
_cell.length_c   1.000
_cell.angle_alpha   90.00
_cell.angle_beta   90.00
_cell.angle_gamma   90.00
#
_symmetry.space_group_name_H-M   'P 1'
#
loop_
_entity.id
_entity.type
_entity.pdbx_description
1 polymer ?
#
loop_
_entity_poly.entity_id
_entity_poly.type
_entity_poly.pdbx_seq_one_letter_code
_entity_poly.pdbx_strand_id
1 'polypeptide(L)'
;MQAQLALDHVRYTLCPRFGLTALDQPLRTKVQYFRTVAGRVFGLRVGDLLNGRFDHKTIELILEPVSLPAGLSTRCEVLDRPYRGSSTRQPTKGVDLKDAQTRVRVEGLVALDELLGWYAAAIRAA
;
A
#
# COMPACT_ATOMS: atom_id res chain seq x y z
N MET A 1 -11.62 0.12 -8.87
CA MET A 1 -11.66 -1.14 -8.10
C MET A 1 -11.90 -0.82 -6.62
N GLN A 2 -12.78 -1.56 -5.92
CA GLN A 2 -13.14 -1.29 -4.52
C GLN A 2 -11.99 -1.63 -3.56
N ALA A 3 -11.78 -0.82 -2.52
CA ALA A 3 -10.65 -1.02 -1.62
C ALA A 3 -10.73 -2.29 -0.76
N GLN A 4 -11.94 -2.76 -0.43
CA GLN A 4 -12.11 -4.05 0.25
C GLN A 4 -11.58 -5.22 -0.59
N LEU A 5 -11.95 -5.27 -1.88
CA LEU A 5 -11.45 -6.29 -2.80
C LEU A 5 -9.91 -6.28 -2.90
N ALA A 6 -9.33 -5.08 -2.94
CA ALA A 6 -7.89 -4.89 -2.95
C ALA A 6 -7.23 -5.40 -1.67
N LEU A 7 -7.81 -5.06 -0.52
CA LEU A 7 -7.31 -5.44 0.79
C LEU A 7 -7.34 -6.97 0.96
N ASP A 8 -8.45 -7.60 0.54
CA ASP A 8 -8.60 -9.05 0.59
C ASP A 8 -7.58 -9.71 -0.34
N HIS A 9 -7.40 -9.20 -1.56
CA HIS A 9 -6.39 -9.72 -2.48
C HIS A 9 -4.96 -9.57 -1.94
N VAL A 10 -4.63 -8.42 -1.34
CA VAL A 10 -3.33 -8.24 -0.69
C VAL A 10 -3.15 -9.26 0.43
N ARG A 11 -4.12 -9.41 1.32
CA ARG A 11 -4.02 -10.30 2.50
C ARG A 11 -3.94 -11.78 2.14
N TYR A 12 -4.79 -12.23 1.22
CA TYR A 12 -4.97 -13.65 0.95
C TYR A 12 -4.15 -14.15 -0.24
N THR A 13 -3.77 -13.26 -1.16
CA THR A 13 -3.00 -13.64 -2.36
C THR A 13 -1.57 -13.10 -2.29
N LEU A 14 -1.38 -11.80 -2.06
CA LEU A 14 -0.06 -11.17 -2.24
C LEU A 14 0.84 -11.30 -1.01
N CYS A 15 0.28 -11.30 0.20
CA CYS A 15 1.04 -11.57 1.42
C CYS A 15 1.77 -12.91 1.36
N PRO A 16 1.12 -14.07 1.11
CA PRO A 16 1.84 -15.33 1.01
C PRO A 16 2.77 -15.39 -0.21
N ARG A 17 2.39 -14.77 -1.33
CA ARG A 17 3.19 -14.80 -2.57
C ARG A 17 4.48 -13.99 -2.49
N PHE A 18 4.45 -12.83 -1.84
CA PHE A 18 5.58 -11.90 -1.77
C PHE A 18 6.18 -11.77 -0.36
N GLY A 19 5.72 -12.57 0.61
CA GLY A 19 6.17 -12.53 2.00
C GLY A 19 5.85 -11.19 2.69
N LEU A 20 4.66 -10.63 2.43
CA LEU A 20 4.24 -9.38 3.06
C LEU A 20 3.62 -9.65 4.43
N THR A 21 3.97 -8.83 5.40
CA THR A 21 3.49 -8.91 6.78
C THR A 21 2.57 -7.72 7.05
N ALA A 22 1.31 -7.98 7.41
CA ALA A 22 0.41 -6.92 7.88
C ALA A 22 0.94 -6.33 9.20
N LEU A 23 1.06 -5.00 9.26
CA LEU A 23 1.54 -4.26 10.44
C LEU A 23 0.42 -3.75 11.33
N ASP A 24 -0.80 -3.67 10.80
CA ASP A 24 -1.97 -3.25 11.56
C ASP A 24 -2.66 -4.44 12.22
N GLN A 25 -2.98 -4.28 13.50
CA GLN A 25 -4.07 -5.03 14.13
C GLN A 25 -5.41 -4.63 13.46
N PRO A 26 -6.49 -5.43 13.58
CA PRO A 26 -7.81 -5.17 12.97
C PRO A 26 -8.56 -3.92 13.51
N LEU A 27 -7.83 -2.85 13.79
CA LEU A 27 -8.32 -1.54 14.15
C LEU A 27 -8.79 -0.80 12.89
N ARG A 28 -9.77 0.09 13.13
CA ARG A 28 -10.47 0.92 12.15
C ARG A 28 -9.58 2.04 11.60
N THR A 29 -8.48 1.70 10.94
CA THR A 29 -7.61 2.69 10.30
C THR A 29 -8.01 2.87 8.84
N LYS A 30 -8.04 4.12 8.37
CA LYS A 30 -8.32 4.48 6.96
C LYS A 30 -7.28 3.96 5.97
N VAL A 31 -6.16 3.49 6.49
CA VAL A 31 -5.03 2.93 5.76
C VAL A 31 -4.62 1.64 6.47
N GLN A 32 -4.37 0.60 5.70
CA GLN A 32 -3.84 -0.69 6.16
C GLN A 32 -2.38 -0.80 5.74
N TYR A 33 -1.47 -0.99 6.69
CA TYR A 33 -0.03 -1.00 6.49
C TYR A 33 0.53 -2.42 6.43
N PHE A 34 1.54 -2.59 5.59
CA PHE A 34 2.20 -3.86 5.32
C PHE A 34 3.70 -3.65 5.19
N ARG A 35 4.47 -4.67 5.57
CA ARG A 35 5.93 -4.73 5.45
C ARG A 35 6.33 -5.81 4.48
N THR A 36 7.29 -5.52 3.61
CA THR A 36 7.93 -6.49 2.72
C THR A 36 9.00 -7.29 3.46
N VAL A 37 9.41 -8.45 2.93
CA VAL A 37 10.54 -9.23 3.49
C VAL A 37 11.81 -8.39 3.64
N ALA A 38 12.03 -7.47 2.71
CA ALA A 38 13.20 -6.58 2.71
C ALA A 38 13.06 -5.36 3.64
N GLY A 39 12.04 -5.32 4.51
CA GLY A 39 11.87 -4.30 5.55
C GLY A 39 11.11 -3.05 5.13
N ARG A 40 10.87 -2.86 3.82
CA ARG A 40 10.11 -1.71 3.29
C ARG A 40 8.67 -1.76 3.71
N VAL A 41 8.07 -0.59 3.91
CA VAL A 41 6.67 -0.46 4.31
C VAL A 41 5.85 0.24 3.24
N PHE A 42 4.59 -0.17 3.11
CA PHE A 42 3.61 0.54 2.32
C PHE A 42 2.25 0.55 3.03
N GLY A 43 1.41 1.52 2.68
CA GLY A 43 0.03 1.62 3.09
C GLY A 43 -0.93 1.39 1.93
N LEU A 44 -2.06 0.75 2.21
CA LEU A 44 -3.19 0.63 1.31
C LEU A 44 -4.33 1.50 1.87
N ARG A 45 -4.75 2.53 1.13
CA ARG A 45 -5.88 3.36 1.55
C ARG A 45 -7.19 2.62 1.35
N VAL A 46 -7.91 2.41 2.45
CA VAL A 46 -9.14 1.61 2.48
C VAL A 46 -10.38 2.39 2.90
N GLY A 47 -10.22 3.60 3.46
CA GLY A 47 -11.36 4.46 3.82
C GLY A 47 -12.01 4.08 5.14
N ASP A 48 -13.26 4.47 5.32
CA ASP A 48 -13.99 4.25 6.57
C ASP A 48 -14.53 2.81 6.61
N LEU A 49 -14.57 2.23 7.82
CA LEU A 49 -15.19 0.93 8.04
C LEU A 49 -16.69 1.11 8.25
N LEU A 50 -17.49 0.77 7.25
CA LEU A 50 -18.95 0.86 7.27
C LEU A 50 -19.54 -0.55 7.15
N ASN A 51 -20.36 -0.96 8.11
CA ASN A 51 -21.03 -2.27 8.12
C ASN A 51 -20.05 -3.46 7.93
N GLY A 52 -18.86 -3.38 8.53
CA GLY A 52 -17.84 -4.43 8.43
C GLY A 52 -17.03 -4.46 7.12
N ARG A 53 -17.22 -3.47 6.23
CA ARG A 53 -16.45 -3.34 4.98
C ARG A 53 -15.86 -1.95 4.83
N PHE A 54 -14.68 -1.88 4.23
CA PHE A 54 -14.02 -0.63 3.92
C PHE A 54 -14.62 0.01 2.65
N ASP A 55 -14.96 1.30 2.71
CA ASP A 55 -15.84 1.96 1.73
C ASP A 55 -15.11 2.74 0.61
N HIS A 56 -13.77 2.76 0.60
CA HIS A 56 -13.05 3.59 -0.36
C HIS A 56 -13.24 3.08 -1.80
N LYS A 57 -13.66 4.01 -2.67
CA LYS A 57 -14.06 3.71 -4.06
C LYS A 57 -12.89 3.44 -5.01
N THR A 58 -11.72 3.96 -4.68
CA THR A 58 -10.47 3.79 -5.43
C THR A 58 -9.42 3.12 -4.58
N ILE A 59 -8.37 2.62 -5.21
CA ILE A 59 -7.25 1.99 -4.52
C ILE A 59 -6.06 2.88 -4.69
N GLU A 60 -5.52 3.28 -3.57
CA GLU A 60 -4.37 4.16 -3.50
C GLU A 60 -3.36 3.50 -2.58
N LEU A 61 -2.18 3.23 -3.11
CA LEU A 61 -1.03 2.83 -2.33
C LEU A 61 -0.26 4.07 -1.89
N ILE A 62 0.26 3.99 -0.68
CA ILE A 62 1.15 4.97 -0.06
C ILE A 62 2.49 4.25 0.09
N LEU A 63 3.46 4.62 -0.72
CA LEU A 63 4.77 4.01 -0.75
C LEU A 63 5.79 4.95 -0.10
N GLU A 64 6.89 4.39 0.39
CA GLU A 64 8.11 5.15 0.67
C GLU A 64 8.55 5.93 -0.59
N PRO A 65 9.34 7.02 -0.45
CA PRO A 65 9.84 7.78 -1.59
C PRO A 65 10.53 6.90 -2.64
N VAL A 66 9.87 6.70 -3.78
CA VAL A 66 10.39 5.95 -4.92
C VAL A 66 9.96 6.54 -6.25
N SER A 67 10.81 6.35 -7.26
CA SER A 67 10.47 6.56 -8.67
C SER A 67 9.91 5.25 -9.24
N LEU A 68 8.69 5.29 -9.79
CA LEU A 68 8.13 4.12 -10.45
C LEU A 68 8.83 3.89 -11.81
N PRO A 69 9.13 2.64 -12.17
CA PRO A 69 9.53 2.27 -13.52
C PRO A 69 8.48 2.71 -14.55
N ALA A 70 8.95 3.23 -15.69
CA ALA A 70 8.07 3.72 -16.77
C ALA A 70 7.07 2.67 -17.29
N GLY A 71 7.41 1.37 -17.22
CA GLY A 71 6.49 0.29 -17.59
C GLY A 71 5.29 0.17 -16.65
N LEU A 72 5.49 0.40 -15.35
CA LEU A 72 4.43 0.30 -14.33
C LEU A 72 3.49 1.51 -14.33
N SER A 73 3.98 2.70 -14.69
CA SER A 73 3.17 3.92 -14.78
C SER A 73 2.09 3.88 -15.86
N THR A 74 2.11 2.92 -16.78
CA THR A 74 1.05 2.79 -17.80
C THR A 74 -0.29 2.31 -17.24
N ARG A 75 -0.29 1.66 -16.07
CA ARG A 75 -1.48 1.15 -15.38
C ARG A 75 -1.63 1.72 -13.97
N CYS A 76 -0.78 2.71 -13.66
CA CYS A 76 -0.65 3.33 -12.36
C CYS A 76 -0.60 4.85 -12.53
N GLU A 77 -1.46 5.57 -11.83
CA GLU A 77 -1.42 7.03 -11.77
C GLU A 77 -0.63 7.45 -10.52
N VAL A 78 0.54 8.07 -10.72
CA VAL A 78 1.27 8.71 -9.62
C VAL A 78 0.55 10.02 -9.28
N LEU A 79 0.13 10.16 -8.03
CA LEU A 79 -0.60 11.34 -7.58
C LEU A 79 0.39 12.39 -7.06
N ASP A 80 0.38 13.59 -7.65
CA ASP A 80 1.28 14.72 -7.35
C ASP A 80 1.18 15.33 -5.93
N ARG A 81 0.51 14.66 -5.00
CA ARG A 81 0.27 15.18 -3.65
C ARG A 81 0.80 14.22 -2.59
N PRO A 82 1.83 14.60 -1.80
CA PRO A 82 2.29 13.76 -0.70
C PRO A 82 1.15 13.46 0.26
N TYR A 83 1.14 12.25 0.84
CA TYR A 83 0.13 11.86 1.80
C TYR A 83 0.33 12.63 3.12
N ARG A 84 -0.46 13.69 3.35
CA ARG A 84 -0.53 14.35 4.66
C ARG A 84 -1.45 13.58 5.61
N GLY A 85 -1.01 12.40 6.03
CA GLY A 85 -1.66 11.67 7.13
C GLY A 85 -1.41 12.38 8.46
N SER A 86 -2.40 12.39 9.35
CA SER A 86 -2.22 12.92 10.72
C SER A 86 -1.14 12.13 11.46
N SER A 87 -0.32 12.83 12.24
CA SER A 87 0.70 12.27 13.13
C SER A 87 0.15 11.14 14.02
N THR A 88 0.23 9.91 13.54
CA THR A 88 0.23 8.71 14.38
C THR A 88 1.66 8.21 14.40
N ARG A 89 2.51 8.92 15.17
CA ARG A 89 3.78 8.35 15.63
C ARG A 89 3.40 7.07 16.37
N GLN A 90 3.59 5.91 15.72
CA GLN A 90 3.42 4.60 16.35
C GLN A 90 4.79 3.94 16.44
N PRO A 91 5.55 4.20 17.53
CA PRO A 91 6.88 3.63 17.75
C PRO A 91 6.89 2.10 17.65
N THR A 92 5.79 1.44 18.01
CA THR A 92 5.63 -0.01 17.96
C THR A 92 5.62 -0.60 16.55
N LYS A 93 5.43 0.23 15.52
CA LYS A 93 5.44 -0.23 14.11
C LYS A 93 6.78 0.03 13.41
N GLY A 94 7.66 0.87 13.98
CA GLY A 94 8.97 1.16 13.42
C GLY A 94 8.94 1.87 12.06
N VAL A 95 7.89 2.65 11.77
CA VAL A 95 7.69 3.29 10.45
C VAL A 95 7.32 4.77 10.58
N ASP A 96 8.04 5.63 9.88
CA ASP A 96 7.67 7.02 9.62
C ASP A 96 7.20 7.16 8.16
N LEU A 97 5.96 6.74 7.85
CA LEU A 97 5.32 7.05 6.55
C LEU A 97 4.86 8.52 6.47
N LYS A 98 5.23 9.36 7.45
CA LYS A 98 5.00 10.81 7.42
C LYS A 98 5.67 11.48 6.20
N ASP A 99 6.70 10.82 5.66
CA ASP A 99 7.47 11.22 4.48
C ASP A 99 7.15 10.34 3.26
N ALA A 100 6.09 9.51 3.30
CA ALA A 100 5.65 8.71 2.18
C ALA A 100 5.07 9.61 1.08
N GLN A 101 5.93 9.93 0.10
CA GLN A 101 5.64 10.90 -0.95
C GLN A 101 4.98 10.26 -2.17
N THR A 102 5.27 8.98 -2.45
CA THR A 102 4.78 8.33 -3.66
C THR A 102 3.41 7.71 -3.41
N ARG A 103 2.36 8.42 -3.86
CA ARG A 103 1.01 7.88 -3.90
C ARG A 103 0.72 7.34 -5.29
N VAL A 104 0.22 6.12 -5.35
CA VAL A 104 -0.05 5.43 -6.60
C VAL A 104 -1.48 4.95 -6.60
N ARG A 105 -2.28 5.42 -7.55
CA ARG A 105 -3.58 4.83 -7.84
C ARG A 105 -3.42 3.74 -8.88
N VAL A 106 -4.07 2.61 -8.65
CA VAL A 106 -4.03 1.46 -9.58
C VAL A 106 -5.44 1.13 -10.08
N GLU A 107 -5.52 0.75 -11.35
CA GLU A 107 -6.81 0.56 -12.04
C GLU A 107 -7.41 -0.84 -11.88
N GLY A 108 -6.65 -1.82 -11.37
CA GLY A 108 -7.13 -3.19 -11.21
C GLY A 108 -6.14 -4.10 -10.46
N LEU A 109 -6.54 -5.36 -10.24
CA LEU A 109 -5.73 -6.34 -9.51
C LEU A 109 -4.41 -6.64 -10.22
N VAL A 110 -4.40 -6.67 -11.56
CA VAL A 110 -3.17 -6.89 -12.34
C VAL A 110 -2.14 -5.79 -12.08
N ALA A 111 -2.56 -4.52 -12.10
CA ALA A 111 -1.69 -3.39 -11.81
C ALA A 111 -1.20 -3.40 -10.34
N LEU A 112 -2.05 -3.85 -9.41
CA LEU A 112 -1.69 -4.03 -8.01
C LEU A 112 -0.62 -5.12 -7.82
N ASP A 113 -0.77 -6.27 -8.49
CA ASP A 113 0.20 -7.37 -8.50
C ASP A 113 1.56 -6.93 -9.03
N GLU A 114 1.56 -6.25 -10.18
CA GLU A 114 2.78 -5.77 -10.84
C GLU A 114 3.51 -4.75 -9.96
N LEU A 115 2.78 -3.78 -9.40
CA LEU A 115 3.34 -2.76 -8.53
C LEU A 115 3.91 -3.34 -7.24
N LEU A 116 3.16 -4.20 -6.53
CA LEU A 116 3.60 -4.78 -5.27
C LEU A 116 4.70 -5.84 -5.48
N GLY A 117 4.67 -6.58 -6.58
CA GLY A 117 5.72 -7.49 -6.97
C GLY A 117 7.05 -6.74 -7.20
N TRP A 118 7.02 -5.64 -7.96
CA TRP A 118 8.19 -4.78 -8.11
C TRP A 118 8.64 -4.17 -6.78
N TYR A 119 7.71 -3.61 -6.00
CA TYR A 119 8.01 -2.92 -4.75
C TYR A 119 8.67 -3.85 -3.72
N ALA A 120 8.18 -5.09 -3.63
CA ALA A 120 8.73 -6.13 -2.77
C ALA A 120 10.08 -6.68 -3.26
N ALA A 121 10.32 -6.70 -4.59
CA ALA A 121 11.56 -7.20 -5.19
C ALA A 121 12.70 -6.17 -5.25
N ALA A 122 12.41 -4.87 -5.10
CA ALA A 122 13.35 -3.77 -5.33
C ALA A 122 14.57 -3.69 -4.39
N ILE A 123 14.86 -4.72 -3.58
CA ILE A 123 16.09 -4.85 -2.77
C ILE A 123 16.85 -6.13 -3.17
N ARG A 124 17.09 -6.31 -4.47
CA ARG A 124 18.22 -7.10 -4.96
C ARG A 124 19.31 -6.26 -5.62
N ALA A 125 19.13 -4.93 -5.66
CA ALA A 125 20.08 -4.00 -6.27
C ALA A 125 20.39 -2.88 -5.27
N ALA A 126 21.22 -3.19 -4.29
CA ALA A 126 22.03 -2.22 -3.55
C ALA A 126 23.35 -2.91 -3.20
#